data_AF-A0AAD1DN74-F1
#
_entry.id   AF-A0AAD1DN74-F1
#
_cell.length_a   1.000
_cell.length_b   1.000
_cell.length_c   1.000
_cell.angle_alpha   90.00
_cell.angle_beta   90.00
_cell.angle_gamma   90.00
#
_symmetry.space_group_name_H-M   'P 1'
#
loop_
_entity.id
_entity.type
_entity.pdbx_description
1 polymer ?
#
loop_
_entity_poly.entity_id
_entity_poly.type
_entity_poly.pdbx_seq_one_letter_code
_entity_poly.pdbx_strand_id
1 'polypeptide(L)'
;MLLLKSTKRNLTYLSINNMKKELANPPSDERDRELWMQHGAGYIIFENIRKYAIGKIPTEIDETLREAHLKTIDNTIYGMMMQMDGVFNPLENENYRLALESHIVLYKEDEIIEELNTIDGDGMCMGFHGWIENDFGSDEIVIKK
;
A
#
# COMPACT_ATOMS: atom_id res chain seq x y z
N MET A 1 31.21 -11.21 25.77
CA MET A 1 29.87 -11.72 25.41
C MET A 1 28.83 -10.77 26.01
N LEU A 2 28.41 -9.76 25.25
CA LEU A 2 27.44 -8.74 25.67
C LEU A 2 26.04 -9.18 25.21
N LEU A 3 25.16 -9.51 26.15
CA LEU A 3 23.75 -9.77 25.87
C LEU A 3 23.04 -8.43 25.59
N LEU A 4 22.64 -8.21 24.33
CA LEU A 4 21.70 -7.17 23.96
C LEU A 4 20.29 -7.58 24.44
N LYS A 5 19.78 -6.89 25.46
CA LYS A 5 18.38 -6.98 25.88
C LYS A 5 17.51 -6.36 24.78
N SER A 6 16.63 -7.16 24.18
CA SER A 6 15.60 -6.73 23.25
C SER A 6 14.62 -5.80 23.96
N THR A 7 14.66 -4.51 23.62
CA THR A 7 13.68 -3.52 24.05
C THR A 7 12.44 -3.65 23.17
N LYS A 8 11.38 -4.29 23.68
CA LYS A 8 10.05 -4.26 23.06
C LYS A 8 9.59 -2.80 22.97
N ARG A 9 9.56 -2.24 21.76
CA ARG A 9 8.94 -0.93 21.50
C ARG A 9 7.42 -1.09 21.61
N ASN A 10 6.83 -0.52 22.65
CA ASN A 10 5.40 -0.32 22.76
C ASN A 10 4.98 0.74 21.74
N LEU A 11 4.50 0.30 20.58
CA LEU A 11 3.76 1.16 19.65
C LEU A 11 2.32 1.25 20.17
N THR A 12 2.04 2.28 20.97
CA THR A 12 0.67 2.71 21.24
C THR A 12 0.07 3.22 19.93
N TYR A 13 -0.65 2.36 19.23
CA TYR A 13 -1.54 2.76 18.15
C TYR A 13 -2.58 3.72 18.74
N LEU A 14 -2.63 4.94 18.18
CA LEU A 14 -3.74 5.86 18.39
C LEU A 14 -5.03 5.11 18.07
N SER A 15 -5.89 4.98 19.08
CA SER A 15 -7.22 4.39 18.99
C SER A 15 -8.12 5.27 18.12
N ILE A 16 -7.99 5.09 16.81
CA ILE A 16 -9.06 5.42 15.86
C ILE A 16 -10.12 4.34 16.07
N ASN A 17 -11.39 4.69 16.18
CA ASN A 17 -12.52 3.76 16.15
C ASN A 17 -12.49 2.97 14.82
N ASN A 18 -11.63 1.95 14.74
CA ASN A 18 -11.51 1.07 13.61
C ASN A 18 -12.60 0.02 13.77
N MET A 19 -13.76 0.29 13.16
CA MET A 19 -14.66 -0.80 12.77
C MET A 19 -13.79 -1.87 12.11
N LYS A 20 -13.88 -3.10 12.62
CA LYS A 20 -13.01 -4.20 12.18
C LYS A 20 -13.31 -4.46 10.70
N LYS A 21 -12.34 -4.12 9.85
CA LYS A 21 -12.40 -4.35 8.41
C LYS A 21 -12.02 -5.81 8.14
N GLU A 22 -12.80 -6.50 7.33
CA GLU A 22 -12.54 -7.88 6.94
C GLU A 22 -12.27 -7.93 5.43
N LEU A 23 -11.31 -8.75 5.02
CA LEU A 23 -11.00 -9.00 3.61
C LEU A 23 -12.18 -9.75 2.98
N ALA A 24 -12.65 -9.29 1.83
CA ALA A 24 -13.67 -10.00 1.05
C ALA A 24 -13.09 -11.30 0.45
N ASN A 25 -13.96 -12.18 -0.04
CA ASN A 25 -13.49 -13.35 -0.79
C ASN A 25 -12.87 -12.90 -2.12
N PRO A 26 -11.73 -13.48 -2.53
CA PRO A 26 -11.12 -13.16 -3.81
C PRO A 26 -12.00 -13.64 -4.99
N PRO A 27 -11.96 -12.97 -6.15
CA PRO A 27 -12.57 -13.45 -7.39
C PRO A 27 -12.04 -14.85 -7.80
N SER A 28 -12.90 -15.64 -8.44
CA SER A 28 -12.51 -16.98 -8.92
C SER A 28 -11.69 -16.95 -10.21
N ASP A 29 -11.93 -15.96 -11.08
CA ASP A 29 -11.14 -15.76 -12.28
C ASP A 29 -9.73 -15.28 -11.92
N GLU A 30 -8.71 -15.79 -12.62
CA GLU A 30 -7.30 -15.48 -12.33
C GLU A 30 -6.97 -14.01 -12.57
N ARG A 31 -7.44 -13.46 -13.70
CA ARG A 31 -7.14 -12.08 -14.07
C ARG A 31 -7.85 -11.10 -13.16
N ASP A 32 -9.12 -11.36 -12.85
CA ASP A 32 -9.89 -10.52 -11.93
C ASP A 32 -9.29 -10.56 -10.52
N ARG A 33 -8.80 -11.72 -10.07
CA ARG A 33 -8.13 -11.87 -8.77
C ARG A 33 -6.80 -11.14 -8.71
N GLU A 34 -6.02 -11.16 -9.79
CA GLU A 34 -4.78 -10.39 -9.90
C GLU A 34 -5.04 -8.88 -9.72
N LEU A 35 -6.02 -8.33 -10.46
CA LEU A 35 -6.48 -6.94 -10.33
C LEU A 35 -6.96 -6.63 -8.91
N TRP A 36 -7.79 -7.51 -8.35
CA TRP A 36 -8.32 -7.39 -7.00
C TRP A 36 -7.19 -7.36 -5.96
N MET A 37 -6.16 -8.19 -6.11
CA MET A 37 -4.98 -8.17 -5.23
C MET A 37 -4.20 -6.85 -5.34
N GLN A 38 -4.01 -6.31 -6.54
CA GLN A 38 -3.35 -5.01 -6.76
C GLN A 38 -4.14 -3.85 -6.14
N HIS A 39 -5.47 -3.84 -6.30
CA HIS A 39 -6.35 -2.87 -5.64
C HIS A 39 -6.37 -3.04 -4.12
N GLY A 40 -6.29 -4.28 -3.62
CA GLY A 40 -6.14 -4.57 -2.20
C GLY A 40 -4.84 -4.01 -1.59
N ALA A 41 -3.72 -4.14 -2.31
CA ALA A 41 -2.46 -3.50 -1.91
C ALA A 41 -2.59 -1.97 -1.89
N GLY A 42 -3.24 -1.39 -2.91
CA GLY A 42 -3.57 0.04 -2.95
C GLY A 42 -4.38 0.52 -1.76
N TYR A 43 -5.40 -0.25 -1.37
CA TYR A 43 -6.22 0.01 -0.20
C TYR A 43 -5.38 0.06 1.08
N ILE A 44 -4.50 -0.93 1.29
CA ILE A 44 -3.60 -0.98 2.45
C ILE A 44 -2.70 0.25 2.50
N ILE A 45 -2.13 0.66 1.36
CA ILE A 45 -1.27 1.86 1.27
C ILE A 45 -2.07 3.12 1.63
N PHE A 46 -3.26 3.30 1.06
CA PHE A 46 -4.06 4.51 1.27
C PHE A 46 -4.63 4.59 2.70
N GLU A 47 -5.11 3.48 3.24
CA GLU A 47 -5.61 3.43 4.62
C GLU A 47 -4.52 3.72 5.65
N ASN A 48 -3.31 3.19 5.45
CA ASN A 48 -2.25 3.28 6.47
C ASN A 48 -1.36 4.52 6.28
N ILE A 49 -0.98 4.85 5.05
CA ILE A 49 0.01 5.92 4.78
C ILE A 49 -0.72 7.23 4.51
N ARG A 50 -1.65 7.24 3.53
CA ARG A 50 -2.31 8.48 3.10
C ARG A 50 -3.16 9.08 4.22
N LYS A 51 -4.04 8.29 4.83
CA LYS A 51 -4.88 8.78 5.95
C LYS A 51 -4.06 9.24 7.13
N TYR A 52 -2.97 8.54 7.46
CA TYR A 52 -2.04 8.98 8.49
C TYR A 52 -1.45 10.36 8.15
N ALA A 53 -0.91 10.54 6.95
CA ALA A 53 -0.30 11.80 6.51
C ALA A 53 -1.30 12.95 6.50
N ILE A 54 -2.53 12.73 6.00
CA ILE A 54 -3.62 13.72 6.03
C ILE A 54 -3.96 14.10 7.47
N GLY A 55 -4.01 13.12 8.39
CA GLY A 55 -4.23 13.35 9.82
C GLY A 55 -3.13 14.14 10.52
N LYS A 56 -1.98 14.40 9.86
CA LYS A 56 -0.90 15.25 10.36
C LYS A 56 -0.94 16.68 9.80
N ILE A 57 -1.81 16.97 8.83
CA ILE A 57 -2.00 18.34 8.34
C ILE A 57 -2.60 19.19 9.46
N PRO A 58 -2.01 20.34 9.83
CA PRO A 58 -2.57 21.22 10.85
C PRO A 58 -3.99 21.68 10.47
N THR A 59 -4.88 21.80 11.45
CA THR A 59 -6.27 22.23 11.23
C THR A 59 -6.42 23.73 11.01
N GLU A 60 -5.41 24.51 11.38
CA GLU A 60 -5.41 25.98 11.41
C GLU A 60 -5.06 26.64 10.06
N ILE A 61 -4.82 25.86 9.00
CA ILE A 61 -4.32 26.36 7.71
C ILE A 61 -5.47 26.75 6.77
N ASP A 62 -5.17 27.65 5.83
CA ASP A 62 -6.10 27.98 4.75
C ASP A 62 -6.24 26.84 3.72
N GLU A 63 -7.28 26.94 2.89
CA GLU A 63 -7.60 25.90 1.91
C GLU A 63 -6.52 25.74 0.85
N THR A 64 -5.86 26.83 0.43
CA THR A 64 -4.79 26.76 -0.58
C THR A 64 -3.59 25.96 -0.05
N LEU A 65 -3.19 26.21 1.20
CA LEU A 65 -2.12 25.47 1.85
C LEU A 65 -2.51 24.02 2.11
N ARG A 66 -3.78 23.77 2.46
CA ARG A 66 -4.32 22.41 2.61
C ARG A 66 -4.24 21.62 1.30
N GLU A 67 -4.69 22.20 0.20
CA GLU A 67 -4.59 21.58 -1.13
C GLU A 67 -3.15 21.29 -1.52
N ALA A 68 -2.22 22.21 -1.25
CA ALA A 68 -0.80 22.01 -1.51
C ALA A 68 -0.23 20.82 -0.72
N HIS A 69 -0.64 20.66 0.55
CA HIS A 69 -0.27 19.49 1.35
C HIS A 69 -0.83 18.19 0.79
N LEU A 70 -2.13 18.17 0.42
CA LEU A 70 -2.76 16.99 -0.16
C LEU A 70 -2.05 16.54 -1.45
N LYS A 71 -1.81 17.47 -2.39
CA LYS A 71 -1.06 17.20 -3.63
C LYS A 71 0.34 16.68 -3.35
N THR A 72 1.03 17.24 -2.36
CA THR A 72 2.37 16.79 -1.98
C THR A 72 2.36 15.36 -1.41
N ILE A 73 1.39 15.03 -0.56
CA ILE A 73 1.20 13.68 -0.02
C ILE A 73 0.94 12.70 -1.17
N ASP A 74 0.01 13.04 -2.08
CA ASP A 74 -0.38 12.17 -3.18
C ASP A 74 0.80 11.93 -4.14
N ASN A 75 1.52 12.98 -4.52
CA ASN A 75 2.73 12.84 -5.35
C ASN A 75 3.83 12.01 -4.68
N THR A 76 3.98 12.11 -3.36
CA THR A 76 4.97 11.32 -2.60
C THR A 76 4.60 9.84 -2.58
N ILE A 77 3.33 9.53 -2.34
CA ILE A 77 2.83 8.15 -2.35
C ILE A 77 2.95 7.55 -3.75
N TYR A 78 2.59 8.32 -4.78
CA TYR A 78 2.76 7.90 -6.17
C TYR A 78 4.23 7.61 -6.51
N GLY A 79 5.13 8.52 -6.11
CA GLY A 79 6.58 8.32 -6.27
C GLY A 79 7.09 7.06 -5.60
N MET A 80 6.64 6.77 -4.37
CA MET A 80 6.97 5.54 -3.66
C MET A 80 6.44 4.30 -4.38
N MET A 81 5.18 4.32 -4.83
CA MET A 81 4.58 3.21 -5.57
C MET A 81 5.31 2.91 -6.88
N MET A 82 5.73 3.95 -7.62
CA MET A 82 6.58 3.76 -8.79
C MET A 82 7.85 2.95 -8.45
N GLN A 83 8.48 3.18 -7.29
CA GLN A 83 9.65 2.40 -6.90
C GLN A 83 9.29 0.93 -6.57
N MET A 84 8.11 0.70 -5.98
CA MET A 84 7.60 -0.66 -5.70
C MET A 84 7.25 -1.42 -6.99
N ASP A 85 6.72 -0.72 -7.99
CA ASP A 85 6.42 -1.28 -9.32
C ASP A 85 7.67 -1.44 -10.21
N GLY A 86 8.87 -1.29 -9.66
CA GLY A 86 10.10 -1.47 -10.43
C GLY A 86 10.53 -0.26 -11.27
N VAL A 87 9.84 0.87 -11.18
CA VAL A 87 10.14 2.10 -11.93
C VAL A 87 11.28 2.87 -11.25
N PHE A 88 12.49 2.33 -11.37
CA PHE A 88 13.71 2.91 -10.84
C PHE A 88 14.91 2.70 -11.78
N ASN A 89 15.93 3.55 -11.63
CA ASN A 89 17.21 3.31 -12.28
C ASN A 89 17.95 2.18 -11.55
N PRO A 90 18.43 1.15 -12.27
CA PRO A 90 19.12 0.03 -11.63
C PRO A 90 20.44 0.49 -11.02
N LEU A 91 20.77 -0.09 -9.87
CA LEU A 91 22.11 0.00 -9.28
C LEU A 91 22.86 -1.29 -9.61
N GLU A 92 23.64 -1.28 -10.68
CA GLU A 92 24.36 -2.45 -11.17
C GLU A 92 25.79 -2.13 -11.64
N ASN A 93 26.63 -3.16 -11.66
CA ASN A 93 27.95 -3.17 -12.26
C ASN A 93 28.19 -4.53 -12.95
N GLU A 94 29.41 -4.78 -13.43
CA GLU A 94 29.77 -6.01 -14.17
C GLU A 94 29.47 -7.32 -13.41
N ASN A 95 29.38 -7.28 -12.08
CA ASN A 95 29.23 -8.47 -11.24
C ASN A 95 27.93 -8.52 -10.42
N TYR A 96 27.26 -7.38 -10.21
CA TYR A 96 26.16 -7.28 -9.25
C TYR A 96 25.06 -6.35 -9.74
N ARG A 97 23.81 -6.69 -9.40
CA ARG A 97 22.64 -5.82 -9.50
C ARG A 97 21.94 -5.76 -8.15
N LEU A 98 21.53 -4.57 -7.74
CA LEU A 98 20.64 -4.34 -6.61
C LEU A 98 19.26 -3.96 -7.14
N ALA A 99 18.23 -4.65 -6.65
CA ALA A 99 16.84 -4.40 -7.00
C ALA A 99 15.99 -4.28 -5.73
N LEU A 100 14.93 -3.48 -5.80
CA LEU A 100 13.84 -3.50 -4.85
C LEU A 100 12.73 -4.35 -5.46
N GLU A 101 12.29 -5.38 -4.73
CA GLU A 101 11.20 -6.26 -5.14
C GLU A 101 10.09 -6.17 -4.09
N SER A 102 8.85 -6.03 -4.55
CA SER A 102 7.68 -6.10 -3.68
C SER A 102 6.70 -7.14 -4.19
N HIS A 103 6.13 -7.85 -3.24
CA HIS A 103 5.27 -8.98 -3.50
C HIS A 103 3.93 -8.76 -2.80
N ILE A 104 2.84 -8.95 -3.55
CA ILE A 104 1.49 -9.00 -3.00
C ILE A 104 1.16 -10.47 -2.83
N VAL A 105 0.89 -10.89 -1.59
CA VAL A 105 0.71 -12.31 -1.25
C VAL A 105 -0.68 -12.52 -0.67
N LEU A 106 -1.42 -13.45 -1.26
CA LEU A 106 -2.73 -13.87 -0.78
C LEU A 106 -2.61 -15.22 -0.06
N TYR A 107 -3.09 -15.26 1.18
CA TYR A 107 -3.07 -16.44 2.03
C TYR A 107 -4.47 -17.04 2.20
N LYS A 108 -4.53 -18.36 2.31
CA LYS A 108 -5.69 -19.11 2.80
C LYS A 108 -5.19 -20.14 3.81
N GLU A 109 -5.68 -20.06 5.06
CA GLU A 109 -5.28 -21.00 6.13
C GLU A 109 -3.75 -21.11 6.29
N ASP A 110 -3.05 -19.96 6.24
CA ASP A 110 -1.59 -19.82 6.29
C ASP A 110 -0.82 -20.39 5.07
N GLU A 111 -1.51 -20.92 4.06
CA GLU A 111 -0.91 -21.29 2.78
C GLU A 111 -0.98 -20.15 1.78
N ILE A 112 0.12 -19.92 1.05
CA ILE A 112 0.13 -18.97 -0.07
C ILE A 112 -0.65 -19.60 -1.23
N ILE A 113 -1.76 -18.98 -1.60
CA ILE A 113 -2.55 -19.41 -2.76
C ILE A 113 -2.22 -18.62 -4.01
N GLU A 114 -1.67 -17.41 -3.85
CA GLU A 114 -1.21 -16.58 -4.96
C GLU A 114 -0.19 -15.54 -4.50
N GLU A 115 0.75 -15.23 -5.38
CA GLU A 115 1.81 -14.25 -5.17
C GLU A 115 2.04 -13.48 -6.46
N LEU A 116 2.02 -12.15 -6.37
CA LEU A 116 2.28 -11.25 -7.48
C LEU A 116 3.56 -10.48 -7.19
N ASN A 117 4.55 -10.59 -8.08
CA ASN A 117 5.68 -9.66 -8.10
C ASN A 117 5.19 -8.37 -8.77
N THR A 118 5.27 -7.23 -8.07
CA THR A 118 4.75 -5.96 -8.58
C THR A 118 5.55 -5.40 -9.75
N ILE A 119 6.73 -5.95 -10.03
CA ILE A 119 7.52 -5.66 -11.24
C ILE A 119 6.94 -6.38 -12.46
N ASP A 120 6.33 -7.55 -12.25
CA ASP A 120 5.79 -8.41 -13.30
C ASP A 120 4.27 -8.21 -13.39
N GLY A 121 3.80 -7.43 -14.37
CA GLY A 121 2.38 -7.19 -14.61
C GLY A 121 2.08 -5.73 -14.94
N ASP A 122 0.84 -5.31 -14.68
CA ASP A 122 0.37 -3.94 -14.98
C ASP A 122 0.90 -2.88 -13.99
N GLY A 123 1.39 -3.31 -12.82
CA GLY A 123 1.86 -2.44 -11.74
C GLY A 123 0.72 -1.88 -10.88
N MET A 124 0.98 -1.69 -9.58
CA MET A 124 -0.02 -1.16 -8.64
C MET A 124 -0.46 0.27 -8.98
N CYS A 125 0.41 1.06 -9.61
CA CYS A 125 0.14 2.46 -9.96
C CYS A 125 -1.07 2.66 -10.88
N MET A 126 -1.51 1.64 -11.62
CA MET A 126 -2.68 1.73 -12.51
C MET A 126 -3.97 2.13 -11.79
N GLY A 127 -4.16 1.69 -10.54
CA GLY A 127 -5.34 2.04 -9.74
C GLY A 127 -5.25 3.38 -9.02
N PHE A 128 -4.07 4.02 -8.99
CA PHE A 128 -3.79 5.14 -8.08
C PHE A 128 -4.78 6.31 -8.19
N HIS A 129 -5.15 6.69 -9.42
CA HIS A 129 -6.07 7.79 -9.64
C HIS A 129 -7.46 7.48 -9.06
N GLY A 130 -7.98 6.27 -9.27
CA GLY A 130 -9.23 5.82 -8.67
C GLY A 130 -9.16 5.78 -7.15
N TRP A 131 -8.04 5.32 -6.58
CA TRP A 131 -7.87 5.23 -5.12
C TRP A 131 -7.88 6.59 -4.41
N ILE A 132 -7.41 7.65 -5.06
CA ILE A 132 -7.55 9.04 -4.56
C ILE A 132 -9.02 9.39 -4.35
N GLU A 133 -9.87 8.92 -5.27
CA GLU A 133 -11.33 9.09 -5.25
C GLU A 133 -12.04 8.00 -4.43
N ASN A 134 -11.28 7.16 -3.73
CA ASN A 134 -11.77 6.02 -2.94
C ASN A 134 -12.50 4.96 -3.79
N ASP A 135 -12.14 4.84 -5.08
CA ASP A 135 -12.56 3.78 -5.99
C ASP A 135 -11.45 2.72 -6.09
N PHE A 136 -11.70 1.53 -5.54
CA PHE A 136 -10.76 0.41 -5.50
C PHE A 136 -11.17 -0.74 -6.45
N GLY A 137 -11.92 -0.44 -7.50
CA GLY A 137 -12.38 -1.42 -8.48
C GLY A 137 -13.80 -1.96 -8.20
N SER A 138 -14.25 -2.83 -9.10
CA SER A 138 -15.62 -3.37 -9.11
C SER A 138 -15.90 -4.34 -7.98
N ASP A 139 -14.90 -5.13 -7.62
CA ASP A 139 -15.01 -6.16 -6.58
C ASP A 139 -14.59 -5.57 -5.24
N GLU A 140 -15.43 -5.78 -4.22
CA GLU A 140 -15.13 -5.27 -2.89
C GLU A 140 -13.83 -5.89 -2.36
N ILE A 141 -12.89 -5.05 -1.91
CA ILE A 141 -11.71 -5.51 -1.17
C ILE A 141 -12.06 -5.76 0.30
N VAL A 142 -12.87 -4.87 0.87
CA VAL A 142 -13.15 -4.82 2.32
C VAL A 142 -14.64 -4.79 2.57
N ILE A 143 -15.09 -5.74 3.39
CA ILE A 143 -16.45 -5.78 3.92
C ILE A 143 -16.49 -5.23 5.35
N LYS A 144 -17.60 -4.57 5.68
CA LYS A 144 -17.87 -4.07 7.04
C LYS A 144 -18.55 -5.17 7.84
N LYS A 145 -18.11 -5.37 9.08
CA LYS A 145 -18.79 -6.21 10.07
C LYS A 145 -19.69 -5.37 10.96
#